data_AF-A0A842NJB7-F1
#
_entry.id   AF-A0A842NJB7-F1
#
_cell.length_a   1.000
_cell.length_b   1.000
_cell.length_c   1.000
_cell.angle_alpha   90.00
_cell.angle_beta   90.00
_cell.angle_gamma   90.00
#
_symmetry.space_group_name_H-M   'P 1'
#
loop_
_entity.id
_entity.type
_entity.pdbx_description
1 polymer ?
#
loop_
_entity_poly.entity_id
_entity_poly.type
_entity_poly.pdbx_seq_one_letter_code
_entity_poly.pdbx_strand_id
1 'polypeptide(L)'
;MGHYNFAIGCDEFNNGFHLKNFPHLIVAGVLGSDGREYGTPKYAGKHNRKFFSHIRKTDMEKVLECSRYFFEQNPHFLYVTINKDMIKTKTDYELMKAKAVSTIALTFLKEKNLNPKQTALYIDKMNGVTDLSFIEDTTNLLLSCSSNEPAKVRFIEHGERTKKVIKKADMVAYYLAAQKVHGSCSCWPHRDRRLDVKNLATLFC
;
A
#
# COMPACT_ATOMS: atom_id res chain seq x y z
N MET A 1 -6.93 -23.13 19.78
CA MET A 1 -7.36 -22.16 18.76
C MET A 1 -6.11 -21.46 18.24
N GLY A 2 -5.74 -21.67 16.98
CA GLY A 2 -4.54 -21.05 16.41
C GLY A 2 -4.73 -19.54 16.30
N HIS A 3 -3.86 -18.75 16.93
CA HIS A 3 -3.84 -17.30 16.79
C HIS A 3 -3.53 -16.94 15.33
N TYR A 4 -4.54 -16.69 14.52
CA TYR A 4 -4.35 -15.96 13.27
C TYR A 4 -3.94 -14.54 13.66
N ASN A 5 -2.63 -14.27 13.61
CA ASN A 5 -2.12 -12.90 13.78
C ASN A 5 -2.52 -12.11 12.54
N PHE A 6 -3.65 -11.40 12.64
CA PHE A 6 -4.01 -10.41 11.63
C PHE A 6 -2.92 -9.34 11.59
N ALA A 7 -2.50 -9.02 10.38
CA ALA A 7 -1.50 -8.00 10.13
C ALA A 7 -1.97 -7.07 9.01
N ILE A 8 -1.50 -5.84 9.09
CA ILE A 8 -1.63 -4.86 8.04
C ILE A 8 -0.27 -4.79 7.35
N GLY A 9 -0.24 -5.02 6.04
CA GLY A 9 0.95 -4.85 5.21
C GLY A 9 0.80 -3.62 4.33
N CYS A 10 1.81 -2.75 4.28
CA CYS A 10 1.83 -1.57 3.43
C CYS A 10 3.03 -1.60 2.48
N ASP A 11 2.79 -1.19 1.24
CA ASP A 11 3.81 -1.01 0.19
C ASP A 11 3.32 0.06 -0.82
N GLU A 12 4.15 0.38 -1.79
CA GLU A 12 3.93 1.49 -2.71
C GLU A 12 4.34 1.20 -4.15
N PHE A 13 3.75 1.97 -5.05
CA PHE A 13 4.06 1.92 -6.47
C PHE A 13 4.43 3.30 -7.01
N ASN A 14 5.45 3.35 -7.89
CA ASN A 14 6.02 4.58 -8.48
C ASN A 14 6.72 5.50 -7.46
N ASN A 15 7.47 4.90 -6.53
CA ASN A 15 8.38 5.63 -5.63
C ASN A 15 9.26 6.59 -6.46
N GLY A 16 9.41 7.84 -6.02
CA GLY A 16 10.18 8.87 -6.73
C GLY A 16 9.55 9.40 -8.04
N PHE A 17 8.33 8.99 -8.38
CA PHE A 17 7.60 9.44 -9.58
C PHE A 17 8.38 9.22 -10.90
N HIS A 18 9.03 8.06 -11.04
CA HIS A 18 9.87 7.75 -12.19
C HIS A 18 9.09 7.55 -13.50
N LEU A 19 7.81 7.23 -13.43
CA LEU A 19 6.95 7.07 -14.61
C LEU A 19 6.45 8.42 -15.13
N LYS A 20 7.02 8.90 -16.25
CA LYS A 20 6.71 10.22 -16.83
C LYS A 20 5.22 10.48 -17.08
N ASN A 21 4.48 9.48 -17.58
CA ASN A 21 3.05 9.62 -17.92
C ASN A 21 2.13 9.19 -16.77
N PHE A 22 2.67 9.02 -15.57
CA PHE A 22 1.92 8.62 -14.39
C PHE A 22 2.42 9.44 -13.18
N PRO A 23 1.91 10.66 -12.97
CA PRO A 23 2.40 11.60 -11.93
C PRO A 23 1.88 11.23 -10.52
N HIS A 24 1.64 9.96 -10.27
CA HIS A 24 1.03 9.47 -9.03
C HIS A 24 1.93 8.43 -8.36
N LEU A 25 2.11 8.59 -7.06
CA LEU A 25 2.57 7.54 -6.16
C LEU A 25 1.30 6.91 -5.55
N ILE A 26 1.24 5.58 -5.53
CA ILE A 26 0.16 4.85 -4.86
C ILE A 26 0.77 4.19 -3.63
N VAL A 27 0.22 4.47 -2.45
CA VAL A 27 0.52 3.72 -1.22
C VAL A 27 -0.69 2.84 -0.95
N ALA A 28 -0.49 1.53 -0.88
CA ALA A 28 -1.55 0.55 -0.63
C ALA A 28 -1.31 -0.14 0.70
N GLY A 29 -2.39 -0.54 1.37
CA GLY A 29 -2.33 -1.45 2.49
C GLY A 29 -3.36 -2.56 2.39
N VAL A 30 -2.99 -3.72 2.93
CA VAL A 30 -3.82 -4.93 2.94
C VAL A 30 -3.92 -5.45 4.36
N LEU A 31 -5.14 -5.72 4.80
CA LEU A 31 -5.42 -6.44 6.03
C LEU A 31 -5.57 -7.94 5.72
N GLY A 32 -4.84 -8.79 6.44
CA GLY A 32 -5.01 -10.23 6.32
C GLY A 32 -4.13 -11.03 7.28
N SER A 33 -4.20 -12.35 7.17
CA SER A 33 -3.32 -13.25 7.91
C SER A 33 -1.89 -13.19 7.38
N ASP A 34 -0.91 -12.93 8.25
CA ASP A 34 0.51 -13.09 7.93
C ASP A 34 0.99 -14.46 8.44
N GLY A 35 1.43 -15.34 7.52
CA GLY A 35 1.88 -16.69 7.81
C GLY A 35 3.14 -17.05 7.00
N ARG A 36 3.83 -18.14 7.36
CA ARG A 36 5.11 -18.57 6.77
C ARG A 36 5.02 -19.11 5.33
N GLU A 37 3.85 -19.09 4.70
CA GLU A 37 3.71 -19.59 3.34
C GLU A 37 4.31 -18.62 2.32
N TYR A 38 5.54 -18.93 1.92
CA TYR A 38 6.20 -18.33 0.78
C TYR A 38 5.59 -18.90 -0.50
N GLY A 39 4.67 -18.13 -1.08
CA GLY A 39 4.09 -18.43 -2.38
C GLY A 39 3.77 -17.13 -3.07
N THR A 40 4.32 -16.94 -4.25
CA THR A 40 3.78 -15.99 -5.21
C THR A 40 2.38 -16.49 -5.54
N PRO A 41 1.30 -15.69 -5.39
CA PRO A 41 0.04 -16.03 -6.02
C PRO A 41 0.35 -16.48 -7.45
N LYS A 42 -0.26 -17.56 -7.94
CA LYS A 42 0.07 -18.22 -9.23
C LYS A 42 0.20 -17.23 -10.41
N TYR A 43 -0.39 -16.04 -10.27
CA TYR A 43 -0.47 -14.93 -11.22
C TYR A 43 0.56 -13.79 -11.03
N ALA A 44 1.34 -13.79 -9.95
CA ALA A 44 2.35 -12.78 -9.62
C ALA A 44 3.79 -13.19 -10.02
N GLY A 45 3.93 -14.13 -10.97
CA GLY A 45 5.22 -14.54 -11.49
C GLY A 45 6.05 -13.34 -11.97
N LYS A 46 7.38 -13.40 -11.76
CA LYS A 46 8.40 -12.39 -12.13
C LYS A 46 8.31 -11.85 -13.57
N HIS A 47 7.50 -12.47 -14.43
CA HIS A 47 7.33 -12.11 -15.83
C HIS A 47 6.33 -10.97 -16.12
N ASN A 48 5.51 -10.54 -15.16
CA ASN A 48 4.44 -9.57 -15.46
C ASN A 48 4.72 -8.12 -15.04
N ARG A 49 5.75 -7.82 -14.24
CA ARG A 49 6.02 -6.44 -13.75
C ARG A 49 6.63 -5.46 -14.78
N LYS A 50 6.48 -5.72 -16.08
CA LYS A 50 7.02 -4.89 -17.16
C LYS A 50 5.97 -4.05 -17.91
N PHE A 51 4.75 -3.89 -17.39
CA PHE A 51 3.67 -3.25 -18.17
C PHE A 51 3.82 -1.76 -18.48
N PHE A 52 4.68 -1.06 -17.75
CA PHE A 52 5.04 0.32 -18.08
C PHE A 52 6.19 0.44 -19.10
N SER A 53 6.75 -0.68 -19.58
CA SER A 53 7.61 -0.71 -20.77
C SER A 53 6.82 -1.23 -21.98
N HIS A 54 7.41 -1.24 -23.19
CA HIS A 54 6.73 -1.61 -24.45
C HIS A 54 6.13 -3.03 -24.39
N ILE A 55 4.91 -3.14 -23.88
CA ILE A 55 4.17 -4.39 -23.76
C ILE A 55 3.24 -4.56 -24.96
N ARG A 56 3.20 -5.79 -25.49
CA ARG A 56 2.22 -6.20 -26.49
C ARG A 56 0.81 -6.11 -25.91
N LYS A 57 -0.15 -5.62 -26.70
CA LYS A 57 -1.57 -5.44 -26.28
C LYS A 57 -2.17 -6.68 -25.59
N THR A 58 -1.81 -7.88 -26.05
CA THR A 58 -2.28 -9.15 -25.47
C THR A 58 -1.82 -9.40 -24.03
N ASP A 59 -0.64 -8.92 -23.63
CA ASP A 59 -0.16 -9.10 -22.25
C ASP A 59 -0.78 -8.06 -21.31
N MET A 60 -1.18 -6.90 -21.85
CA MET A 60 -1.94 -5.88 -21.11
C MET A 60 -3.33 -6.37 -20.73
N GLU A 61 -4.06 -7.01 -21.66
CA GLU A 61 -5.37 -7.60 -21.38
C GLU A 61 -5.30 -8.66 -20.27
N LYS A 62 -4.27 -9.52 -20.30
CA LYS A 62 -4.00 -10.50 -19.23
C LYS A 62 -3.71 -9.84 -17.88
N VAL A 63 -2.96 -8.73 -17.85
CA VAL A 63 -2.69 -7.99 -16.60
C VAL A 63 -3.99 -7.40 -16.04
N LEU A 64 -4.85 -6.84 -16.90
CA LEU A 64 -6.15 -6.30 -16.50
C LEU A 64 -7.09 -7.41 -16.00
N GLU A 65 -7.13 -8.57 -16.64
CA GLU A 65 -7.89 -9.72 -16.17
C GLU A 65 -7.37 -10.23 -14.82
N CYS A 66 -6.05 -10.44 -14.70
CA CYS A 66 -5.40 -10.82 -13.45
C CYS A 66 -5.71 -9.82 -12.33
N SER A 67 -5.73 -8.52 -12.63
CA SER A 67 -6.00 -7.49 -11.63
C SER A 67 -7.41 -7.61 -11.04
N ARG A 68 -8.43 -7.86 -11.88
CA ARG A 68 -9.83 -8.04 -11.43
C ARG A 68 -9.93 -9.24 -10.49
N TYR A 69 -9.41 -10.38 -10.93
CA TYR A 69 -9.38 -11.59 -10.10
C TYR A 69 -8.62 -11.38 -8.80
N PHE A 70 -7.47 -10.68 -8.84
CA PHE A 70 -6.68 -10.41 -7.64
C PHE A 70 -7.44 -9.56 -6.62
N PHE A 71 -8.20 -8.55 -7.05
CA PHE A 71 -9.00 -7.71 -6.16
C PHE A 71 -10.20 -8.45 -5.56
N GLU A 72 -10.80 -9.39 -6.29
CA GLU A 72 -11.84 -10.28 -5.75
C GLU A 72 -11.29 -11.18 -4.64
N GLN A 73 -10.08 -11.74 -4.83
CA GLN A 73 -9.43 -12.60 -3.84
C GLN A 73 -8.85 -11.84 -2.63
N ASN A 74 -8.70 -10.52 -2.74
CA ASN A 74 -8.13 -9.68 -1.69
C ASN A 74 -9.05 -8.48 -1.46
N PRO A 75 -10.27 -8.66 -0.91
CA PRO A 75 -11.23 -7.56 -0.79
C PRO A 75 -10.84 -6.52 0.27
N HIS A 76 -9.98 -6.87 1.23
CA HIS A 76 -9.58 -6.02 2.35
C HIS A 76 -8.30 -5.23 2.04
N PHE A 77 -8.37 -4.37 1.04
CA PHE A 77 -7.33 -3.39 0.75
C PHE A 77 -7.86 -1.96 0.84
N LEU A 78 -6.98 -1.04 1.18
CA LEU A 78 -7.19 0.40 1.12
C LEU A 78 -5.98 1.03 0.43
N TYR A 79 -6.16 2.19 -0.18
CA TYR A 79 -5.03 2.86 -0.83
C TYR A 79 -5.17 4.38 -0.82
N VAL A 80 -4.03 5.05 -0.88
CA VAL A 80 -3.90 6.49 -1.01
C VAL A 80 -3.14 6.79 -2.30
N THR A 81 -3.55 7.85 -2.99
CA THR A 81 -2.85 8.35 -4.17
C THR A 81 -2.25 9.72 -3.86
N ILE A 82 -0.95 9.88 -4.08
CA ILE A 82 -0.25 11.15 -3.91
C ILE A 82 0.12 11.67 -5.30
N ASN A 83 -0.29 12.89 -5.63
CA ASN A 83 0.11 13.53 -6.89
C ASN A 83 1.47 14.23 -6.71
N LYS A 84 2.37 14.08 -7.68
CA LYS A 84 3.66 14.77 -7.74
C LYS A 84 3.56 16.27 -7.51
N ASP A 85 2.49 16.91 -7.98
CA ASP A 85 2.29 18.36 -7.85
C ASP A 85 2.13 18.83 -6.39
N MET A 86 1.73 17.91 -5.49
CA MET A 86 1.62 18.15 -4.05
C MET A 86 2.98 18.17 -3.35
N ILE A 87 4.04 17.74 -4.02
CA ILE A 87 5.37 17.58 -3.46
C ILE A 87 6.25 18.73 -3.95
N LYS A 88 6.64 19.64 -3.05
CA LYS A 88 7.55 20.75 -3.37
C LYS A 88 8.96 20.48 -2.85
N THR A 89 9.06 19.75 -1.75
CA THR A 89 10.32 19.44 -1.07
C THR A 89 10.46 17.93 -0.82
N LYS A 90 11.69 17.50 -0.47
CA LYS A 90 11.95 16.14 0.01
C LYS A 90 11.12 15.83 1.28
N THR A 91 11.02 16.79 2.19
CA THR A 91 10.24 16.61 3.43
C THR A 91 8.74 16.49 3.16
N ASP A 92 8.18 17.21 2.19
CA ASP A 92 6.77 17.02 1.79
C ASP A 92 6.53 15.58 1.31
N TYR A 93 7.48 15.05 0.53
CA TYR A 93 7.41 13.68 0.04
C TYR A 93 7.37 12.66 1.17
N GLU A 94 8.31 12.78 2.11
CA GLU A 94 8.43 11.88 3.27
C GLU A 94 7.20 11.99 4.19
N LEU A 95 6.76 13.22 4.47
CA LEU A 95 5.57 13.47 5.29
C LEU A 95 4.30 12.91 4.65
N MET A 96 4.13 13.08 3.33
CA MET A 96 2.96 12.55 2.62
C MET A 96 2.92 11.02 2.64
N LYS A 97 4.09 10.35 2.57
CA LYS A 97 4.18 8.90 2.72
C LYS A 97 3.81 8.44 4.13
N ALA A 98 4.38 9.07 5.16
CA ALA A 98 4.04 8.78 6.55
C ALA A 98 2.54 8.97 6.83
N LYS A 99 1.95 10.06 6.32
CA LYS A 99 0.51 10.32 6.41
C LYS A 99 -0.32 9.26 5.67
N ALA A 100 0.09 8.85 4.48
CA ALA A 100 -0.62 7.83 3.70
C ALA A 100 -0.65 6.49 4.43
N VAL A 101 0.51 6.02 4.91
CA VAL A 101 0.62 4.78 5.70
C VAL A 101 -0.22 4.86 6.97
N SER A 102 -0.11 5.97 7.71
CA SER A 102 -0.87 6.17 8.96
C SER A 102 -2.37 6.20 8.70
N THR A 103 -2.83 6.88 7.65
CA THR A 103 -4.25 6.95 7.27
C THR A 103 -4.81 5.55 7.01
N ILE A 104 -4.09 4.75 6.23
CA ILE A 104 -4.48 3.37 5.90
C ILE A 104 -4.55 2.51 7.16
N ALA A 105 -3.51 2.54 7.99
CA ALA A 105 -3.43 1.74 9.21
C ALA A 105 -4.55 2.10 10.19
N LEU A 106 -4.75 3.39 10.49
CA LEU A 106 -5.79 3.85 11.40
C LEU A 106 -7.19 3.55 10.88
N THR A 107 -7.41 3.67 9.57
CA THR A 107 -8.70 3.33 8.96
C THR A 107 -9.01 1.84 9.14
N PHE A 108 -8.03 0.95 8.91
CA PHE A 108 -8.22 -0.47 9.19
C PHE A 108 -8.50 -0.75 10.66
N LEU A 109 -7.74 -0.16 11.57
CA LEU A 109 -7.93 -0.35 13.02
C LEU A 109 -9.36 0.06 13.43
N LYS A 110 -9.81 1.23 12.96
CA LYS A 110 -11.13 1.80 13.29
C LYS A 110 -12.28 1.04 12.64
N GLU A 111 -12.27 0.91 11.31
CA GLU A 111 -13.38 0.31 10.56
C GLU A 111 -13.53 -1.21 10.80
N LYS A 112 -12.43 -1.89 11.16
CA LYS A 112 -12.44 -3.33 11.44
C LYS A 112 -12.40 -3.65 12.93
N ASN A 113 -12.49 -2.64 13.80
CA ASN A 113 -12.46 -2.78 15.25
C ASN A 113 -11.31 -3.69 15.75
N LEU A 114 -10.11 -3.47 15.19
CA LEU A 114 -8.94 -4.30 15.49
C LEU A 114 -8.27 -3.82 16.76
N ASN A 115 -7.84 -4.74 17.62
CA ASN A 115 -7.01 -4.40 18.77
C ASN A 115 -5.59 -4.02 18.30
N PRO A 116 -5.13 -2.77 18.52
CA PRO A 116 -3.80 -2.35 18.09
C PRO A 116 -2.67 -3.20 18.70
N LYS A 117 -2.79 -3.62 19.96
CA LYS A 117 -1.78 -4.47 20.64
C LYS A 117 -1.59 -5.84 20.00
N GLN A 118 -2.62 -6.34 19.33
CA GLN A 118 -2.61 -7.66 18.70
C GLN A 118 -2.43 -7.58 17.18
N THR A 119 -2.45 -6.37 16.62
CA THR A 119 -2.31 -6.14 15.19
C THR A 119 -0.88 -5.75 14.86
N ALA A 120 -0.22 -6.56 14.03
CA ALA A 120 1.10 -6.20 13.51
C ALA A 120 0.95 -5.28 12.29
N LEU A 121 1.66 -4.14 12.28
CA LEU A 121 1.80 -3.30 11.10
C LEU A 121 3.19 -3.53 10.48
N TYR A 122 3.21 -4.06 9.26
CA TYR A 122 4.41 -4.30 8.48
C TYR A 122 4.46 -3.32 7.31
N ILE A 123 5.56 -2.57 7.21
CA ILE A 123 5.77 -1.59 6.15
C ILE A 123 7.06 -2.00 5.44
N ASP A 124 7.04 -2.12 4.10
CA ASP A 124 8.29 -2.31 3.38
C ASP A 124 9.18 -1.08 3.59
N LYS A 125 10.49 -1.27 3.81
CA LYS A 125 11.42 -0.14 3.78
C LYS A 125 11.45 0.34 2.35
N MET A 126 10.79 1.46 2.16
CA MET A 126 10.59 2.15 0.90
C MET A 126 11.91 2.73 0.40
N ASN A 127 12.83 1.83 -0.01
CA ASN A 127 14.18 2.17 -0.40
C ASN A 127 14.13 3.13 -1.61
N GLY A 128 14.73 4.31 -1.45
CA GLY A 128 14.66 5.42 -2.39
C GLY A 128 15.48 6.63 -1.91
N VAL A 129 15.24 7.82 -2.47
CA VAL A 129 15.98 9.08 -2.15
C VAL A 129 15.64 9.68 -0.77
N THR A 130 14.91 8.93 0.06
CA THR A 130 14.28 9.41 1.30
C THR A 130 15.04 8.99 2.55
N ASP A 131 14.96 9.84 3.57
CA ASP A 131 15.34 9.50 4.93
C ASP A 131 14.29 8.57 5.54
N LEU A 132 14.64 7.30 5.66
CA LEU A 132 13.75 6.27 6.22
C LEU A 132 13.45 6.53 7.70
N SER A 133 14.38 7.16 8.44
CA SER A 133 14.19 7.44 9.87
C SER A 133 13.05 8.44 10.08
N PHE A 134 12.99 9.50 9.26
CA PHE A 134 11.92 10.48 9.33
C PHE A 134 10.54 9.88 9.09
N ILE A 135 10.41 8.99 8.09
CA ILE A 135 9.13 8.32 7.79
C ILE A 135 8.74 7.41 8.95
N GLU A 136 9.68 6.66 9.50
CA GLU A 136 9.46 5.77 10.63
C GLU A 136 9.00 6.53 11.88
N ASP A 137 9.75 7.56 12.28
CA ASP A 137 9.45 8.38 13.45
C ASP A 137 8.10 9.08 13.30
N THR A 138 7.85 9.68 12.13
CA THR A 138 6.58 10.37 11.85
C THR A 138 5.40 9.40 11.86
N THR A 139 5.55 8.20 11.28
CA THR A 139 4.49 7.19 11.27
C THR A 139 4.19 6.70 12.70
N ASN A 140 5.24 6.43 13.49
CA ASN A 140 5.09 6.03 14.88
C ASN A 140 4.40 7.11 15.72
N LEU A 141 4.78 8.38 15.53
CA LEU A 141 4.16 9.52 16.21
C LEU A 141 2.67 9.65 15.86
N LEU A 142 2.31 9.58 14.58
CA LEU A 142 0.92 9.70 14.16
C LEU A 142 0.08 8.53 14.73
N LEU A 143 0.60 7.31 14.71
CA LEU A 143 -0.11 6.15 15.25
C LEU A 143 -0.26 6.22 16.78
N SER A 144 0.74 6.75 17.51
CA SER A 144 0.63 6.93 18.96
C SER A 144 -0.34 8.03 19.37
N CYS A 145 -0.51 9.08 18.58
CA CYS A 145 -1.53 10.11 18.84
C CYS A 145 -2.97 9.59 18.75
N SER A 146 -3.21 8.46 18.07
CA SER A 146 -4.55 7.91 17.85
C SER A 146 -5.04 6.97 18.96
N SER A 147 -4.13 6.48 19.82
CA SER A 147 -4.43 5.45 20.81
C SER A 147 -3.39 5.49 21.91
N ASN A 148 -3.83 5.37 23.17
CA ASN A 148 -2.94 5.18 24.32
C ASN A 148 -2.09 3.90 24.19
N GLU A 149 -2.47 2.99 23.30
CA GLU A 149 -1.78 1.74 23.05
C GLU A 149 -1.61 1.56 21.53
N PRO A 150 -0.53 2.09 20.92
CA PRO A 150 -0.33 2.03 19.47
C PRO A 150 -0.01 0.62 18.97
N ALA A 151 -0.35 0.36 17.72
CA ALA A 151 0.02 -0.89 17.05
C ALA A 151 1.53 -1.03 16.91
N LYS A 152 2.04 -2.27 16.97
CA LYS A 152 3.47 -2.53 16.78
C LYS A 152 3.84 -2.38 15.31
N VAL A 153 4.47 -1.27 14.97
CA VAL A 153 4.99 -0.96 13.65
C VAL A 153 6.35 -1.64 13.44
N ARG A 154 6.57 -2.24 12.26
CA ARG A 154 7.88 -2.73 11.85
C ARG A 154 8.16 -2.37 10.40
N PHE A 155 9.23 -1.63 10.20
CA PHE A 155 9.80 -1.38 8.88
C PHE A 155 10.75 -2.52 8.50
N ILE A 156 10.47 -3.19 7.39
CA ILE A 156 11.16 -4.42 6.98
C ILE A 156 11.81 -4.17 5.63
N GLU A 157 13.11 -4.38 5.51
CA GLU A 157 13.79 -4.31 4.21
C GLU A 157 13.38 -5.49 3.32
N HIS A 158 12.97 -5.18 2.09
CA HIS A 158 12.45 -6.17 1.16
C HIS A 158 11.30 -6.99 1.78
N GLY A 159 10.37 -6.28 2.41
CA GLY A 159 9.22 -6.84 3.10
C GLY A 159 8.32 -7.65 2.17
N GLU A 160 8.26 -7.33 0.87
CA GLU A 160 7.52 -8.07 -0.14
C GLU A 160 8.03 -9.51 -0.31
N ARG A 161 9.28 -9.78 0.08
CA ARG A 161 9.87 -11.12 0.05
C ARG A 161 9.49 -11.92 1.27
N THR A 162 9.37 -11.27 2.43
CA THR A 162 9.30 -11.94 3.74
C THR A 162 7.92 -11.90 4.39
N LYS A 163 7.03 -10.99 3.95
CA LYS A 163 5.69 -10.76 4.49
C LYS A 163 4.62 -10.88 3.42
N LYS A 164 3.66 -11.79 3.65
CA LYS A 164 2.58 -12.07 2.70
C LYS A 164 1.69 -10.85 2.50
N VAL A 165 1.44 -10.10 3.58
CA VAL A 165 0.61 -8.88 3.54
C VAL A 165 1.27 -7.73 2.79
N ILE A 166 2.59 -7.52 2.92
CA ILE A 166 3.33 -6.51 2.15
C ILE A 166 3.32 -6.89 0.66
N LYS A 167 3.64 -8.14 0.33
CA LYS A 167 3.58 -8.63 -1.06
C LYS A 167 2.22 -8.41 -1.72
N LYS A 168 1.13 -8.59 -0.96
CA LYS A 168 -0.21 -8.30 -1.46
C LYS A 168 -0.42 -6.80 -1.69
N ALA A 169 0.04 -5.95 -0.77
CA ALA A 169 -0.04 -4.49 -0.91
C ALA A 169 0.72 -3.98 -2.15
N ASP A 170 1.92 -4.49 -2.40
CA ASP A 170 2.71 -4.23 -3.60
C ASP A 170 1.91 -4.53 -4.89
N MET A 171 1.32 -5.72 -4.93
CA MET A 171 0.49 -6.16 -6.05
C MET A 171 -0.79 -5.33 -6.20
N VAL A 172 -1.43 -4.91 -5.10
CA VAL A 172 -2.57 -3.97 -5.13
C VAL A 172 -2.15 -2.66 -5.78
N ALA A 173 -1.07 -2.03 -5.32
CA ALA A 173 -0.61 -0.75 -5.84
C ALA A 173 -0.28 -0.83 -7.33
N TYR A 174 0.45 -1.88 -7.73
CA TYR A 174 0.77 -2.17 -9.13
C TYR A 174 -0.50 -2.32 -10.00
N TYR A 175 -1.48 -3.13 -9.55
CA TYR A 175 -2.69 -3.40 -10.35
C TYR A 175 -3.64 -2.21 -10.41
N LEU A 176 -3.71 -1.40 -9.36
CA LEU A 176 -4.46 -0.13 -9.37
C LEU A 176 -3.89 0.81 -10.44
N ALA A 177 -2.55 0.91 -10.52
CA ALA A 177 -1.90 1.70 -11.54
C ALA A 177 -2.17 1.13 -12.96
N ALA A 178 -2.14 -0.19 -13.12
CA ALA A 178 -2.43 -0.85 -14.41
C ALA A 178 -3.84 -0.54 -14.92
N GLN A 179 -4.84 -0.75 -14.05
CA GLN A 179 -6.23 -0.42 -14.39
C GLN A 179 -6.42 1.08 -14.63
N LYS A 180 -5.74 1.95 -13.88
CA LYS A 180 -5.85 3.40 -14.07
C LYS A 180 -5.31 3.86 -15.43
N VAL A 181 -4.15 3.35 -15.83
CA VAL A 181 -3.48 3.80 -17.07
C VAL A 181 -4.07 3.13 -18.31
N HIS A 182 -4.49 1.87 -18.21
CA HIS A 182 -4.84 1.06 -19.39
C HIS A 182 -6.26 0.45 -19.36
N GLY A 183 -6.93 0.42 -18.21
CA GLY A 183 -8.25 -0.22 -18.06
C GLY A 183 -9.44 0.62 -18.54
N SER A 184 -9.21 1.63 -19.37
CA SER A 184 -10.22 2.63 -19.80
C SER A 184 -10.93 3.33 -18.63
N CYS A 185 -10.33 3.34 -17.43
CA CYS A 185 -10.90 3.96 -16.24
C CYS A 185 -10.69 5.48 -16.25
N SER A 186 -11.75 6.24 -16.53
CA SER A 186 -11.75 7.70 -16.37
C SER A 186 -11.49 8.11 -14.91
N CYS A 187 -12.01 7.33 -13.97
CA CYS A 187 -11.83 7.49 -12.53
C CYS A 187 -10.71 6.57 -11.98
N TRP A 188 -10.40 6.69 -10.68
CA TRP A 188 -9.56 5.71 -10.00
C TRP A 188 -10.35 4.40 -9.78
N PRO A 189 -9.74 3.21 -9.96
CA PRO A 189 -10.43 1.93 -9.70
C PRO A 189 -10.74 1.73 -8.22
N HIS A 190 -11.83 1.03 -7.87
CA HIS A 190 -12.23 0.79 -6.48
C HIS A 190 -12.22 2.07 -5.61
N ARG A 191 -12.94 3.12 -6.07
CA ARG A 191 -12.94 4.45 -5.41
C ARG A 191 -13.41 4.38 -3.95
N ASP A 192 -14.28 3.43 -3.64
CA ASP A 192 -14.76 3.09 -2.29
C ASP A 192 -13.62 2.72 -1.32
N ARG A 193 -12.48 2.24 -1.84
CA ARG A 193 -11.29 1.85 -1.06
C ARG A 193 -10.19 2.90 -1.09
N ARG A 194 -10.42 4.02 -1.77
CA ARG A 194 -9.46 5.13 -1.87
C ARG A 194 -9.65 6.07 -0.69
N LEU A 195 -8.56 6.33 0.02
CA LEU A 195 -8.52 7.26 1.14
C LEU A 195 -7.86 8.58 0.73
N ASP A 196 -8.20 9.64 1.45
CA ASP A 196 -7.52 10.94 1.38
C ASP A 196 -6.72 11.17 2.67
N VAL A 197 -5.45 11.53 2.55
CA VAL A 197 -4.59 11.86 3.70
C VAL A 197 -5.12 13.05 4.51
N LYS A 198 -5.95 13.91 3.91
CA LYS A 198 -6.62 15.01 4.62
C LYS A 198 -7.55 14.51 5.71
N ASN A 199 -8.06 13.29 5.58
CA ASN A 199 -8.95 12.68 6.57
C ASN A 199 -8.20 12.17 7.79
N LEU A 200 -6.87 12.15 7.78
CA LEU A 200 -6.07 11.65 8.90
C LEU A 200 -6.42 12.32 10.23
N ALA A 201 -6.67 13.64 10.23
CA ALA A 201 -7.05 14.37 11.44
C ALA A 201 -8.35 13.83 12.09
N THR A 202 -9.29 13.34 11.28
CA THR A 202 -10.56 12.77 11.75
C THR A 202 -10.42 11.37 12.34
N LEU A 203 -9.22 10.77 12.22
CA LEU A 203 -8.88 9.46 12.75
C LEU A 203 -8.22 9.54 14.14
N PHE A 204 -7.91 10.73 14.65
CA PHE A 204 -7.34 10.95 15.99
C PHE A 204 -8.38 11.16 17.10
N CYS A 205 -9.64 10.79 16.84
CA CYS A 205 -10.75 10.92 17.77
C CYS A 205 -11.20 9.56 18.31
#